data_AF-A0A831XXN8-F1
#
_entry.id   AF-A0A831XXN8-F1
#
_cell.length_a   1.000
_cell.length_b   1.000
_cell.length_c   1.000
_cell.angle_alpha   90.00
_cell.angle_beta   90.00
_cell.angle_gamma   90.00
#
_symmetry.space_group_name_H-M   'P 1'
#
loop_
_entity.id
_entity.type
_entity.pdbx_description
1 polymer ?
#
loop_
_entity_poly.entity_id
_entity_poly.type
_entity_poly.pdbx_seq_one_letter_code
_entity_poly.pdbx_strand_id
1 'polypeptide(L)'
;MKRVKSVALDASLLAEAEREAGRRGVAFSALVEEALRLYLSVGRLEERLANIEALLGQCLEEARRGPAEARGPSGRQEPPPQLGGNVWVEILRRRG
;
A
#
# COMPACT_ATOMS: atom_id res chain seq x y z
N MET A 1 22.66 7.72 -17.97
CA MET A 1 23.87 7.06 -18.53
C MET A 1 23.86 5.58 -18.11
N LYS A 2 23.88 4.62 -19.06
CA LYS A 2 23.87 3.18 -18.74
C LYS A 2 25.28 2.68 -18.43
N ARG A 3 25.42 1.78 -17.45
CA ARG A 3 26.67 1.10 -17.08
C ARG A 3 26.51 -0.39 -17.28
N VAL A 4 27.52 -1.06 -17.83
CA VAL A 4 27.52 -2.53 -18.03
C VAL A 4 28.27 -3.19 -16.88
N LYS A 5 27.70 -4.27 -16.35
CA LYS A 5 28.27 -5.08 -15.26
C LYS A 5 28.08 -6.55 -15.60
N SER A 6 29.08 -7.36 -15.27
CA SER A 6 29.05 -8.81 -15.42
C SER A 6 28.70 -9.44 -14.08
N VAL A 7 27.82 -10.45 -14.10
CA VAL A 7 27.42 -11.23 -12.93
C VAL A 7 27.44 -12.71 -13.29
N ALA A 8 27.89 -13.54 -12.36
CA ALA A 8 27.77 -14.99 -12.49
C ALA A 8 26.35 -15.41 -12.12
N LEU A 9 25.70 -16.17 -13.01
CA LEU A 9 24.38 -16.74 -12.80
C LEU A 9 24.47 -18.24 -12.99
N ASP A 10 23.61 -18.97 -12.28
CA ASP A 10 23.42 -20.37 -12.57
C ASP A 10 22.92 -20.56 -14.01
N ALA A 11 23.43 -21.58 -14.70
CA ALA A 11 23.13 -21.81 -16.11
C ALA A 11 21.64 -22.11 -16.35
N SER A 12 20.98 -22.80 -15.40
CA SER A 12 19.55 -23.09 -15.51
C SER A 12 18.71 -21.82 -15.36
N LEU A 13 19.08 -20.95 -14.41
CA LEU A 13 18.42 -19.66 -14.20
C LEU A 13 18.60 -18.73 -15.40
N LEU A 14 19.80 -18.68 -15.97
CA LEU A 14 20.07 -17.89 -17.18
C LEU A 14 19.16 -18.34 -18.33
N ALA A 15 19.10 -19.65 -18.60
CA ALA A 15 18.28 -20.20 -19.69
C ALA A 15 16.77 -19.97 -19.48
N GLU A 16 16.29 -19.98 -18.24
CA GLU A 16 14.90 -19.64 -17.93
C GLU A 16 14.61 -18.15 -18.16
N ALA A 17 15.49 -17.27 -17.67
CA ALA A 17 15.33 -15.83 -17.82
C ALA A 17 15.44 -15.37 -19.29
N GLU A 18 16.29 -16.00 -20.10
CA GLU A 18 16.36 -15.74 -21.54
C GLU A 18 15.08 -16.17 -22.27
N ARG A 19 14.52 -17.33 -21.92
CA ARG A 19 13.23 -17.76 -22.46
C ARG A 19 12.10 -16.82 -22.08
N GLU A 20 12.07 -16.32 -20.85
CA GLU A 20 11.09 -15.32 -20.41
C GLU A 20 11.25 -14.00 -21.18
N ALA A 21 12.47 -13.48 -21.31
CA ALA A 21 12.75 -12.27 -22.09
C ALA A 21 12.27 -12.43 -23.55
N GLY A 22 12.54 -13.60 -24.15
CA GLY A 22 12.06 -13.96 -25.48
C GLY A 22 10.53 -14.00 -25.57
N ARG A 23 9.85 -14.63 -24.59
CA ARG A 23 8.38 -14.66 -24.51
C ARG A 23 7.76 -13.26 -24.40
N ARG A 24 8.41 -12.35 -23.67
CA ARG A 24 7.95 -10.95 -23.50
C ARG A 24 8.35 -10.04 -24.65
N GLY A 25 9.22 -10.49 -25.56
CA GLY A 25 9.78 -9.66 -26.63
C GLY A 25 10.62 -8.49 -26.10
N VAL A 26 11.26 -8.65 -24.94
CA VAL A 26 12.11 -7.61 -24.32
C VAL A 26 13.57 -8.04 -24.31
N ALA A 27 14.46 -7.05 -24.21
CA ALA A 27 15.88 -7.35 -23.98
C ALA A 27 16.08 -7.98 -22.59
N PHE A 28 16.98 -8.96 -22.49
CA PHE A 28 17.35 -9.59 -21.23
C PHE A 28 17.76 -8.56 -20.16
N SER A 29 18.51 -7.52 -20.55
CA SER A 29 18.90 -6.43 -19.66
C SER A 29 17.71 -5.65 -19.09
N ALA A 30 16.61 -5.51 -19.85
CA ALA A 30 15.40 -4.86 -19.36
C ALA A 30 14.68 -5.73 -18.33
N LEU A 31 14.63 -7.06 -18.54
CA LEU A 31 14.10 -8.02 -17.57
C LEU A 31 14.91 -7.99 -16.25
N VAL A 32 16.25 -7.97 -16.34
CA VAL A 32 17.13 -7.88 -15.17
C VAL A 32 16.95 -6.54 -14.43
N GLU A 33 16.84 -5.43 -15.15
CA GLU A 33 16.56 -4.13 -14.52
C GLU A 33 15.20 -4.11 -13.80
N GLU A 34 14.16 -4.71 -14.38
CA GLU A 34 12.84 -4.85 -13.76
C GLU A 34 12.91 -5.70 -12.48
N ALA A 35 13.54 -6.88 -12.56
CA ALA A 35 13.72 -7.77 -11.41
C ALA A 35 14.47 -7.08 -10.26
N LEU A 36 15.52 -6.31 -10.56
CA LEU A 36 16.25 -5.53 -9.55
C LEU A 36 15.38 -4.44 -8.91
N ARG A 37 14.57 -3.73 -9.70
CA ARG A 37 13.64 -2.72 -9.15
C ARG A 37 12.61 -3.36 -8.23
N LEU A 38 12.06 -4.51 -8.61
CA LEU A 38 11.13 -5.27 -7.79
C LEU A 38 11.79 -5.73 -6.50
N TYR A 39 12.97 -6.35 -6.57
CA TYR A 39 13.70 -6.80 -5.38
C TYR A 39 13.99 -5.65 -4.41
N LEU A 40 14.43 -4.50 -4.93
CA LEU A 40 14.68 -3.30 -4.12
C LEU A 40 13.40 -2.66 -3.55
N SER A 41 12.22 -2.95 -4.13
CA SER A 41 10.94 -2.47 -3.60
C SER A 41 10.33 -3.42 -2.57
N VAL A 42 10.68 -4.71 -2.54
CA VAL A 42 10.14 -5.69 -1.58
C VAL A 42 10.32 -5.20 -0.14
N GLY A 43 11.51 -4.77 0.27
CA GLY A 43 11.72 -4.27 1.64
C GLY A 43 10.86 -3.05 1.99
N ARG A 44 10.59 -2.17 1.01
CA ARG A 44 9.66 -1.03 1.19
C ARG A 44 8.20 -1.47 1.26
N LEU A 45 7.84 -2.56 0.58
CA LEU A 45 6.50 -3.14 0.63
C LEU A 45 6.24 -3.81 1.97
N GLU A 46 7.21 -4.56 2.50
CA GLU A 46 7.15 -5.18 3.83
C GLU A 46 6.97 -4.11 4.92
N GLU A 47 7.74 -3.02 4.86
CA GLU A 47 7.60 -1.90 5.80
C GLU A 47 6.23 -1.22 5.70
N ARG A 48 5.73 -0.97 4.48
CA ARG A 48 4.37 -0.43 4.28
C ARG A 48 3.31 -1.37 4.83
N LEU A 49 3.46 -2.68 4.62
CA LEU A 49 2.51 -3.68 5.10
C LEU A 49 2.48 -3.67 6.64
N ALA A 50 3.64 -3.71 7.29
CA ALA A 50 3.75 -3.65 8.75
C ALA A 50 3.11 -2.37 9.33
N ASN A 51 3.30 -1.23 8.66
CA ASN A 51 2.66 0.03 9.08
C ASN A 51 1.14 -0.03 8.94
N ILE A 52 0.62 -0.60 7.85
CA ILE A 52 -0.83 -0.78 7.65
C ILE A 52 -1.40 -1.71 8.73
N GLU A 53 -0.72 -2.82 9.02
CA GLU A 53 -1.13 -3.76 10.07
C GLU A 53 -1.14 -3.09 11.45
N ALA A 54 -0.14 -2.27 11.77
CA ALA A 54 -0.09 -1.51 13.02
C ALA A 54 -1.25 -0.51 13.14
N LEU A 55 -1.55 0.23 12.08
CA LEU A 55 -2.68 1.17 12.06
C LEU A 55 -4.02 0.46 12.18
N LEU A 56 -4.19 -0.68 11.50
CA LEU A 56 -5.40 -1.50 11.64
C LEU A 56 -5.56 -2.02 13.07
N GLY A 57 -4.47 -2.47 13.70
CA GLY A 57 -4.47 -2.87 15.12
C GLY A 57 -4.92 -1.73 16.04
N GLN A 58 -4.43 -0.51 15.81
CA GLN A 58 -4.85 0.67 16.57
C GLN A 58 -6.35 0.98 16.37
N CYS A 59 -6.84 1.00 15.13
CA CYS A 59 -8.26 1.24 14.86
C CYS A 59 -9.17 0.17 15.49
N LEU A 60 -8.74 -1.09 15.50
CA LEU A 60 -9.49 -2.18 16.14
C LEU A 60 -9.50 -2.04 17.67
N GLU A 61 -8.38 -1.64 18.27
CA GLU A 61 -8.31 -1.39 19.72
C GLU A 61 -9.14 -0.17 20.13
N GLU A 62 -9.12 0.91 19.35
CA GLU A 62 -9.97 2.08 19.54
C GLU A 62 -11.46 1.73 19.39
N ALA A 63 -11.83 0.96 18.36
CA ALA A 63 -13.19 0.47 18.17
C ALA A 63 -13.64 -0.44 19.31
N ARG A 64 -12.72 -1.25 19.87
CA ARG A 64 -12.98 -2.13 21.01
C ARG A 64 -13.15 -1.36 22.32
N ARG A 65 -12.40 -0.28 22.52
CA ARG A 65 -12.50 0.56 23.72
C ARG A 65 -13.83 1.29 23.81
N GLY A 66 -14.45 1.66 22.68
CA GLY A 66 -15.74 2.34 22.63
C GLY A 66 -15.74 3.69 23.38
N PRO A 67 -16.76 4.55 23.20
CA PRO A 67 -16.84 5.82 23.92
C PRO A 67 -17.29 5.55 25.37
N ALA A 68 -16.36 5.10 26.22
CA ALA A 68 -16.60 4.89 27.65
C ALA A 68 -16.52 6.20 28.48
N GLU A 69 -16.31 7.35 27.85
CA GLU A 69 -16.29 8.68 28.50
C GLU A 69 -17.25 9.65 27.83
N ALA A 70 -18.57 9.40 27.92
CA ALA A 70 -19.58 10.46 27.78
C ALA A 70 -20.96 10.11 28.41
N ARG A 71 -21.06 9.08 29.25
CA ARG A 71 -22.29 8.82 30.02
C ARG A 71 -22.13 9.36 31.45
N GLY A 72 -22.21 10.68 31.56
CA GLY A 72 -22.53 11.42 32.79
C GLY A 72 -23.74 12.34 32.51
N PRO A 73 -24.71 12.50 33.45
CA PRO A 73 -26.02 13.05 33.13
C PRO A 73 -26.00 14.58 33.17
N SER A 74 -26.11 15.25 32.03
CA SER A 74 -26.65 16.61 32.01
C SER A 74 -27.01 17.07 30.61
N GLY A 75 -28.28 17.44 30.46
CA GLY A 75 -28.82 17.99 29.23
C GLY A 75 -28.15 19.31 28.89
N ARG A 76 -27.53 19.35 27.72
CA ARG A 76 -27.36 20.55 26.92
C ARG A 76 -27.27 20.12 25.46
N GLN A 77 -28.29 20.45 24.68
CA GLN A 77 -28.24 20.40 23.23
C GLN A 77 -27.21 21.43 22.77
N GLU A 78 -26.00 20.98 22.46
CA GLU A 78 -25.10 21.75 21.58
C GLU A 78 -25.56 21.56 20.12
N PRO A 79 -25.51 22.62 19.29
CA PRO A 79 -25.88 22.52 17.90
C PRO A 79 -24.97 21.50 17.18
N PRO A 80 -25.50 20.75 16.20
CA PRO A 80 -24.76 19.67 15.56
C PRO A 80 -23.44 20.19 14.97
N PRO A 81 -22.32 19.46 15.13
CA PRO A 81 -21.04 19.87 14.59
C PRO A 81 -21.20 20.07 13.09
N GLN A 82 -20.93 21.27 12.61
CA GLN A 82 -20.90 21.57 11.19
C GLN A 82 -19.71 20.81 10.60
N LEU A 83 -19.97 19.57 10.19
CA LEU A 83 -19.07 18.73 9.40
C LEU A 83 -18.80 19.46 8.09
N GLY A 84 -17.79 20.31 8.10
CA GLY A 84 -17.31 21.01 6.92
C GLY A 84 -16.84 19.99 5.88
N GLY A 85 -17.50 19.99 4.72
CA GLY A 85 -16.93 19.57 3.45
C GLY A 85 -16.34 18.16 3.37
N ASN A 86 -16.99 17.14 3.94
CA ASN A 86 -16.63 15.77 3.61
C ASN A 86 -17.21 15.40 2.24
N VAL A 87 -16.33 15.32 1.23
CA VAL A 87 -16.62 14.99 -0.18
C VAL A 87 -17.58 13.80 -0.33
N TRP A 88 -17.47 12.81 0.56
CA TRP A 88 -18.35 11.64 0.57
C TRP A 88 -19.82 11.96 0.86
N VAL A 89 -20.12 12.94 1.71
CA VAL A 89 -21.49 13.36 2.02
C VAL A 89 -22.12 14.13 0.87
N GLU A 90 -21.34 14.95 0.15
CA GLU A 90 -21.81 15.64 -1.04
C GLU A 90 -22.12 14.69 -2.20
N ILE A 91 -21.26 13.67 -2.40
CA ILE A 91 -21.48 12.66 -3.44
C ILE A 91 -22.76 11.85 -3.19
N LEU A 92 -23.02 11.47 -1.94
CA LEU A 92 -24.23 10.74 -1.57
C LEU A 92 -25.49 11.59 -1.73
N ARG A 93 -25.42 12.89 -1.40
CA ARG A 93 -26.56 13.81 -1.51
C ARG A 93 -26.95 14.11 -2.96
N ARG A 94 -26.00 14.09 -3.91
CA ARG A 94 -26.29 14.27 -5.35
C ARG A 94 -26.94 13.06 -6.03
N ARG A 95 -26.93 11.90 -5.39
CA ARG A 95 -27.49 10.65 -5.94
C ARG A 95 -28.91 10.34 -5.46
N GLY A 96 -29.46 11.14 -4.55
CA GLY A 96 -30.84 11.05 -4.07
C GLY A 96 -31.79 11.89 -4.90
#